data_AF-A0A524FM58-F1
#
_entry.id   AF-A0A524FM58-F1
#
_cell.length_a   1.000
_cell.length_b   1.000
_cell.length_c   1.000
_cell.angle_alpha   90.00
_cell.angle_beta   90.00
_cell.angle_gamma   90.00
#
_symmetry.space_group_name_H-M   'P 1'
#
loop_
_entity.id
_entity.type
_entity.pdbx_description
1 polymer ?
#
loop_
_entity_poly.entity_id
_entity_poly.type
_entity_poly.pdbx_seq_one_letter_code
_entity_poly.pdbx_strand_id
1 'polypeptide(L)'
;MDRASYHKKMYTVAALWNWIIAVGFIILPRIDMGYFSLAGPIEAPPSLIWFDNFFSFVFIFGLGYYFISKSITENYGLIKMCICEKIWVFILAIVYFLIGHASPLVVLVAFGDFVFGLLFIEDFRTISTITAQK
;
A
#
# COMPACT_ATOMS: atom_id res chain seq x y z
N MET A 1 -11.25 8.04 20.52
CA MET A 1 -10.35 6.86 20.54
C MET A 1 -8.99 7.34 21.00
N ASP A 2 -8.30 6.63 21.88
CA ASP A 2 -6.95 7.01 22.31
C ASP A 2 -5.94 6.86 21.16
N ARG A 3 -4.83 7.59 21.23
CA ARG A 3 -3.84 7.65 20.12
C ARG A 3 -3.24 6.29 19.81
N ALA A 4 -2.91 5.50 20.83
CA ALA A 4 -2.31 4.18 20.64
C ALA A 4 -3.28 3.23 19.93
N SER A 5 -4.56 3.23 20.31
CA SER A 5 -5.60 2.48 19.63
C SER A 5 -5.83 2.95 18.19
N TYR A 6 -5.80 4.26 17.93
CA TYR A 6 -5.90 4.81 16.57
C TYR A 6 -4.76 4.29 15.69
N HIS A 7 -3.52 4.50 16.13
CA HIS A 7 -2.32 4.06 15.42
C HIS A 7 -2.36 2.56 15.12
N LYS A 8 -2.61 1.75 16.16
CA LYS A 8 -2.69 0.30 16.02
C LYS A 8 -3.74 -0.14 15.00
N LYS A 9 -4.96 0.41 15.09
CA LYS A 9 -6.04 0.04 14.15
C LYS A 9 -5.71 0.48 12.73
N MET A 10 -5.25 1.71 12.54
CA MET A 10 -4.90 2.26 11.23
C MET A 10 -3.87 1.39 10.51
N TYR A 11 -2.75 1.10 11.15
CA TYR A 11 -1.70 0.27 10.56
C TYR A 11 -2.09 -1.21 10.42
N THR A 12 -2.94 -1.73 11.30
CA THR A 12 -3.49 -3.10 11.15
C THR A 12 -4.40 -3.19 9.92
N VAL A 13 -5.29 -2.21 9.71
CA VAL A 13 -6.17 -2.18 8.54
C VAL A 13 -5.34 -2.00 7.26
N ALA A 14 -4.31 -1.15 7.27
CA ALA A 14 -3.40 -1.01 6.14
C ALA A 14 -2.63 -2.31 5.83
N ALA A 15 -2.20 -3.06 6.85
CA ALA A 15 -1.57 -4.36 6.68
C ALA A 15 -2.50 -5.36 5.98
N LEU A 16 -3.74 -5.45 6.46
CA LEU A 16 -4.76 -6.33 5.89
C LEU A 16 -5.09 -5.94 4.44
N TRP A 17 -5.22 -4.65 4.16
CA TRP A 17 -5.42 -4.15 2.80
C TRP A 17 -4.31 -4.62 1.85
N ASN A 18 -3.05 -4.40 2.22
CA ASN A 18 -1.91 -4.83 1.41
C ASN A 18 -1.86 -6.34 1.22
N TRP A 19 -2.17 -7.14 2.25
CA TRP A 19 -2.18 -8.60 2.10
C TRP A 19 -3.31 -9.09 1.20
N ILE A 20 -4.52 -8.51 1.32
CA ILE A 20 -5.65 -8.86 0.45
C ILE A 20 -5.29 -8.57 -1.01
N ILE A 21 -4.74 -7.39 -1.28
CA ILE A 21 -4.30 -6.99 -2.61
C ILE A 21 -3.18 -7.92 -3.10
N ALA A 22 -2.10 -8.09 -2.34
CA ALA A 22 -0.97 -8.93 -2.74
C ALA A 22 -1.38 -10.37 -3.03
N VAL A 23 -2.11 -11.01 -2.12
CA VAL A 23 -2.56 -12.40 -2.29
C VAL A 23 -3.52 -12.52 -3.46
N GLY A 24 -4.48 -11.59 -3.58
CA GLY A 24 -5.43 -11.57 -4.69
C GLY A 24 -4.72 -11.47 -6.04
N PHE A 25 -3.84 -10.49 -6.21
CA PHE A 25 -3.13 -10.30 -7.47
C PHE A 25 -2.10 -11.39 -7.75
N ILE A 26 -1.49 -12.02 -6.74
CA ILE A 26 -0.63 -13.18 -6.99
C ILE A 26 -1.45 -14.38 -7.47
N ILE A 27 -2.61 -14.67 -6.87
CA ILE A 27 -3.39 -15.88 -7.17
C ILE A 27 -4.20 -15.76 -8.46
N LEU A 28 -4.87 -14.62 -8.71
CA LEU A 28 -5.83 -14.47 -9.82
C LEU A 28 -5.23 -14.83 -11.20
N PRO A 29 -4.03 -14.35 -11.60
CA PRO A 29 -3.42 -14.71 -12.87
C PRO A 29 -3.08 -16.19 -13.05
N ARG A 30 -3.02 -16.98 -11.95
CA ARG A 30 -2.82 -18.44 -12.02
C ARG A 30 -4.11 -19.19 -12.30
N ILE A 31 -5.24 -18.55 -12.01
CA ILE A 31 -6.56 -19.08 -12.36
C ILE A 31 -6.87 -18.73 -13.82
N ASP A 32 -6.67 -17.46 -14.19
CA ASP A 32 -6.91 -16.96 -15.55
C ASP A 32 -6.05 -15.72 -15.85
N MET A 33 -5.29 -15.74 -16.95
CA MET A 33 -4.54 -14.56 -17.41
C MET A 33 -5.47 -13.43 -17.89
N GLY A 34 -6.74 -13.73 -18.19
CA GLY A 34 -7.76 -12.74 -18.55
C GLY A 34 -8.00 -11.68 -17.47
N TYR A 35 -7.65 -11.93 -16.20
CA TYR A 35 -7.78 -10.94 -15.13
C TYR A 35 -6.91 -9.69 -15.34
N PHE A 36 -5.85 -9.74 -16.16
CA PHE A 36 -5.05 -8.57 -16.51
C PHE A 36 -5.87 -7.49 -17.24
N SER A 37 -6.94 -7.87 -17.96
CA SER A 37 -7.84 -6.92 -18.61
C SER A 37 -8.54 -5.97 -17.62
N LEU A 38 -8.68 -6.36 -16.35
CA LEU A 38 -9.22 -5.50 -15.30
C LEU A 38 -8.25 -4.37 -14.93
N ALA A 39 -6.94 -4.58 -15.10
CA ALA A 39 -5.92 -3.61 -14.77
C ALA A 39 -5.72 -2.57 -15.88
N GLY A 40 -6.08 -2.87 -17.12
CA GLY A 40 -5.97 -1.97 -18.25
C GLY A 40 -6.04 -2.68 -19.61
N PRO A 41 -5.96 -1.93 -20.71
CA PRO A 41 -6.08 -2.48 -22.06
C PRO A 41 -4.80 -3.19 -22.55
N ILE A 42 -3.74 -3.23 -21.74
CA ILE A 42 -2.45 -3.82 -22.10
C ILE A 42 -2.49 -5.33 -21.89
N GLU A 43 -1.90 -6.06 -22.83
CA GLU A 43 -1.78 -7.52 -22.74
C GLU A 43 -0.98 -7.96 -21.51
N ALA A 44 -1.28 -9.17 -21.03
CA ALA A 44 -0.54 -9.76 -19.92
C ALA A 44 0.96 -9.87 -20.27
N PRO A 45 1.85 -9.61 -19.31
CA PRO A 45 3.29 -9.69 -19.56
C PRO A 45 3.70 -11.12 -19.90
N PRO A 46 4.72 -11.33 -20.77
CA PRO A 46 5.17 -12.65 -21.19
C PRO A 46 5.78 -13.47 -20.04
N SER A 47 6.10 -12.82 -18.92
CA SER A 47 6.55 -13.45 -17.69
C SER A 47 5.95 -12.71 -16.49
N LEU A 48 5.53 -13.48 -15.48
CA LEU A 48 4.95 -12.94 -14.25
C LEU A 48 6.00 -12.53 -13.21
N ILE A 49 7.29 -12.76 -13.45
CA ILE A 49 8.35 -12.52 -12.43
C ILE A 49 8.32 -11.11 -11.83
N TRP A 50 8.17 -10.08 -12.66
CA TRP A 50 8.14 -8.68 -12.20
C TRP A 50 6.85 -8.35 -11.46
N PHE A 51 5.75 -8.90 -11.94
CA PHE A 51 4.43 -8.74 -11.34
C PHE A 51 4.38 -9.42 -9.96
N ASP A 52 4.89 -10.65 -9.85
CA ASP A 52 4.97 -11.39 -8.58
C ASP A 52 5.91 -10.72 -7.59
N ASN A 53 7.06 -10.23 -8.05
CA ASN A 53 7.99 -9.49 -7.19
C ASN A 53 7.34 -8.22 -6.65
N PHE A 54 6.63 -7.46 -7.49
CA PHE A 54 5.91 -6.27 -7.05
C PHE A 54 4.90 -6.60 -5.95
N PHE A 55 4.01 -7.57 -6.16
CA PHE A 55 3.02 -7.93 -5.14
C PHE A 55 3.61 -8.65 -3.93
N SER A 56 4.75 -9.33 -4.07
CA SER A 56 5.51 -9.84 -2.94
C SER A 56 6.06 -8.70 -2.07
N PHE A 57 6.51 -7.60 -2.66
CA PHE A 57 6.89 -6.41 -1.91
C PHE A 57 5.68 -5.74 -1.26
N VAL A 58 4.53 -5.65 -1.94
CA VAL A 58 3.26 -5.18 -1.33
C VAL A 58 2.92 -5.99 -0.08
N PHE A 59 3.09 -7.33 -0.14
CA PHE A 59 2.89 -8.20 1.02
C PHE A 59 3.88 -7.90 2.17
N ILE A 60 5.16 -7.71 1.84
CA ILE A 60 6.20 -7.34 2.81
C ILE A 60 5.92 -5.98 3.46
N PHE A 61 5.44 -4.99 2.70
CA PHE A 61 4.98 -3.72 3.27
C PHE A 61 3.83 -3.92 4.26
N GLY A 62 2.93 -4.87 3.98
CA GLY A 62 1.90 -5.28 4.93
C GLY A 62 2.48 -5.80 6.26
N LEU A 63 3.55 -6.59 6.23
CA LEU A 63 4.29 -6.98 7.44
C LEU A 63 4.89 -5.76 8.15
N GLY A 64 5.46 -4.83 7.40
CA GLY A 64 5.97 -3.56 7.92
C GLY A 64 4.92 -2.77 8.69
N TYR A 65 3.73 -2.59 8.11
CA TYR A 65 2.61 -1.92 8.79
C TYR A 65 2.15 -2.70 10.02
N TYR A 66 2.09 -4.04 9.95
CA TYR A 66 1.74 -4.84 11.12
C TYR A 66 2.75 -4.65 12.26
N PHE A 67 4.06 -4.58 11.99
CA PHE A 67 5.06 -4.30 13.01
C PHE A 67 4.94 -2.88 13.58
N ILE A 68 4.71 -1.88 12.74
CA ILE A 68 4.44 -0.51 13.19
C ILE A 68 3.20 -0.50 14.12
N SER A 69 2.14 -1.24 13.77
CA SER A 69 0.91 -1.28 14.57
C SER A 69 1.08 -1.73 16.03
N LYS A 70 2.19 -2.41 16.36
CA LYS A 70 2.45 -2.93 17.72
C LYS A 70 3.00 -1.88 18.68
N SER A 71 3.60 -0.81 18.19
CA SER A 71 4.24 0.19 19.04
C SER A 71 4.25 1.57 18.37
N ILE A 72 3.82 2.58 19.12
CA ILE A 72 3.82 3.98 18.68
C ILE A 72 5.21 4.64 18.79
N THR A 73 6.12 4.05 19.56
CA THR A 73 7.45 4.64 19.84
C THR A 73 8.58 3.93 19.11
N GLU A 74 8.38 2.67 18.75
CA GLU A 74 9.36 1.89 17.98
C GLU A 74 9.06 2.00 16.49
N ASN A 75 10.04 1.69 15.63
CA ASN A 75 9.86 1.61 14.18
C ASN A 75 9.47 2.93 13.47
N TYR A 76 9.59 4.08 14.14
CA TYR A 76 9.26 5.40 13.58
C TYR A 76 9.98 5.73 12.26
N GLY A 77 11.20 5.23 12.07
CA GLY A 77 11.93 5.37 10.79
C GLY A 77 11.25 4.68 9.61
N LEU A 78 10.57 3.56 9.84
CA LEU A 78 9.85 2.81 8.81
C LEU A 78 8.62 3.56 8.31
N ILE A 79 7.95 4.35 9.17
CA ILE A 79 6.76 5.13 8.79
C ILE A 79 7.07 6.08 7.61
N LYS A 80 8.25 6.71 7.59
CA LYS A 80 8.66 7.59 6.48
C LYS A 80 8.72 6.83 5.14
N MET A 81 9.27 5.62 5.14
CA MET A 81 9.30 4.79 3.93
C MET A 81 7.89 4.40 3.50
N CYS A 82 7.02 4.04 4.46
CA CYS A 82 5.63 3.70 4.18
C CYS A 82 4.84 4.87 3.57
N ILE A 83 5.05 6.11 4.07
CA ILE A 83 4.45 7.31 3.48
C ILE A 83 4.90 7.47 2.02
N CYS A 84 6.20 7.34 1.77
CA CYS A 84 6.77 7.47 0.43
C CYS A 84 6.16 6.44 -0.53
N GLU A 85 6.11 5.18 -0.11
CA GLU A 85 5.52 4.09 -0.91
C GLU A 85 4.05 4.36 -1.24
N LYS A 86 3.20 4.69 -0.26
CA LYS A 86 1.77 4.97 -0.48
C LYS A 86 1.52 6.10 -1.48
N ILE A 87 2.26 7.20 -1.35
CA ILE A 87 2.12 8.35 -2.26
C ILE A 87 2.63 7.99 -3.65
N TRP A 88 3.76 7.27 -3.73
CA TRP A 88 4.37 6.91 -5.00
C TRP A 88 3.49 5.96 -5.82
N VAL A 89 2.88 4.95 -5.19
CA VAL A 89 1.94 4.02 -5.84
C VAL A 89 0.77 4.79 -6.47
N PHE A 90 0.20 5.76 -5.75
CA PHE A 90 -0.88 6.59 -6.27
C PHE A 90 -0.45 7.46 -7.45
N ILE A 91 0.72 8.12 -7.36
CA ILE A 91 1.25 8.93 -8.45
C ILE A 91 1.44 8.07 -9.71
N LEU A 92 2.04 6.89 -9.58
CA LEU A 92 2.23 5.97 -10.71
C LEU A 92 0.88 5.55 -11.31
N ALA A 93 -0.10 5.16 -10.49
CA ALA A 93 -1.42 4.77 -10.97
C ALA A 93 -2.09 5.88 -11.80
N ILE A 94 -2.01 7.14 -11.34
CA ILE A 94 -2.54 8.29 -12.08
C ILE A 94 -1.79 8.51 -13.39
N VAL A 95 -0.45 8.47 -13.38
CA VAL A 95 0.35 8.65 -14.61
C VAL A 95 0.00 7.59 -15.65
N TYR A 96 -0.04 6.31 -15.25
CA TYR A 96 -0.37 5.21 -16.17
C TYR A 96 -1.84 5.26 -16.64
N PHE A 97 -2.76 5.77 -15.82
CA PHE A 97 -4.13 6.01 -16.23
C PHE A 97 -4.22 7.11 -17.30
N LEU A 98 -3.52 8.23 -17.12
CA LEU A 98 -3.54 9.36 -18.05
C LEU A 98 -2.97 9.03 -19.43
N ILE A 99 -2.01 8.09 -19.52
CA ILE A 99 -1.48 7.60 -20.80
C ILE A 99 -2.26 6.40 -21.37
N GLY A 100 -3.38 6.01 -20.74
CA GLY A 100 -4.27 4.94 -21.21
C GLY A 100 -3.79 3.51 -20.91
N HIS A 101 -2.80 3.34 -20.03
CA HIS A 101 -2.19 2.04 -19.70
C HIS A 101 -2.73 1.43 -18.39
N ALA A 102 -3.56 2.16 -17.64
CA ALA A 102 -4.24 1.66 -16.45
C ALA A 102 -5.74 1.92 -16.55
N SER A 103 -6.53 1.06 -15.91
CA SER A 103 -7.98 1.22 -15.81
C SER A 103 -8.36 2.13 -14.64
N PRO A 104 -9.61 2.66 -14.62
CA PRO A 104 -10.14 3.37 -13.46
C PRO A 104 -10.11 2.54 -12.17
N LEU A 105 -10.18 1.20 -12.27
CA LEU A 105 -10.13 0.31 -11.12
C LEU A 105 -8.76 0.36 -10.43
N VAL A 106 -7.67 0.41 -11.20
CA VAL A 106 -6.30 0.56 -10.65
C VAL A 106 -6.17 1.86 -9.88
N VAL A 107 -6.71 2.96 -10.44
CA VAL A 107 -6.72 4.26 -9.77
C VAL A 107 -7.54 4.21 -8.48
N LEU A 108 -8.69 3.54 -8.47
CA LEU A 108 -9.52 3.39 -7.29
C LEU A 108 -8.80 2.63 -6.16
N VAL A 109 -8.12 1.52 -6.50
CA VAL A 109 -7.32 0.76 -5.53
C VAL A 109 -6.18 1.62 -4.99
N ALA A 110 -5.44 2.29 -5.86
CA ALA A 110 -4.33 3.16 -5.48
C ALA A 110 -4.79 4.41 -4.71
N PHE A 111 -6.03 4.87 -4.89
CA PHE A 111 -6.60 5.94 -4.09
C PHE A 111 -6.78 5.50 -2.62
N GLY A 112 -7.10 4.23 -2.38
CA GLY A 112 -7.06 3.66 -1.03
C GLY A 112 -5.69 3.81 -0.38
N ASP A 113 -4.63 3.52 -1.14
CA ASP A 113 -3.24 3.72 -0.71
C ASP A 113 -2.92 5.19 -0.42
N PHE A 114 -3.40 6.10 -1.27
CA PHE A 114 -3.24 7.54 -1.04
C PHE A 114 -3.87 8.00 0.29
N VAL A 115 -5.08 7.54 0.59
CA VAL A 115 -5.76 7.82 1.87
C VAL A 115 -4.90 7.32 3.03
N PHE A 116 -4.38 6.08 2.98
CA PHE A 116 -3.46 5.59 4.01
C PHE A 116 -2.18 6.45 4.11
N GLY A 117 -1.61 6.88 2.98
CA GLY A 117 -0.45 7.77 2.97
C GLY A 117 -0.70 9.08 3.72
N LEU A 118 -1.86 9.71 3.51
CA LEU A 118 -2.25 10.92 4.25
C LEU A 118 -2.43 10.67 5.74
N LEU A 119 -3.07 9.55 6.10
CA LEU A 119 -3.25 9.16 7.51
C LEU A 119 -1.91 8.85 8.18
N PHE A 120 -0.97 8.22 7.47
CA PHE A 120 0.39 7.98 7.96
C PHE A 120 1.17 9.28 8.16
N ILE A 121 0.99 10.29 7.29
CA ILE A 121 1.59 11.62 7.50
C ILE A 121 1.05 12.28 8.77
N GLU A 122 -0.26 12.22 8.98
CA GLU A 122 -0.90 12.75 10.19
C GLU A 122 -0.36 12.07 11.45
N ASP A 123 -0.27 10.75 11.44
CA ASP A 123 0.23 9.97 12.57
C ASP A 123 1.70 10.22 12.84
N PHE A 124 2.50 10.25 11.79
CA PHE A 124 3.92 10.57 11.86
C PHE A 124 4.17 11.94 12.49
N ARG A 125 3.46 12.99 12.05
CA ARG A 125 3.58 14.35 12.61
C ARG A 125 3.21 14.37 14.08
N THR A 126 2.14 13.68 14.45
CA THR A 126 1.67 13.63 15.84
C THR A 126 2.68 12.92 16.75
N ILE A 127 3.17 11.73 16.36
CA ILE A 127 4.12 10.94 17.15
C ILE A 127 5.49 11.63 17.25
N SER A 128 5.91 12.31 16.19
CA SER A 128 7.17 13.07 16.17
C SER A 128 7.21 14.16 17.24
N THR A 129 6.08 14.84 17.44
CA THR A 129 5.92 15.89 18.44
C THR A 129 5.98 15.33 19.85
N ILE A 130 5.33 14.18 20.10
CA ILE A 130 5.33 13.50 21.40
C ILE A 130 6.74 13.02 21.77
N THR A 131 7.49 12.48 20.80
CA THR A 131 8.84 11.96 21.04
C THR A 131 9.85 13.09 21.28
N ALA A 132 9.68 14.25 20.63
CA ALA A 132 10.56 15.41 20.83
C ALA A 132 10.39 16.11 22.19
N GLN A 133 9.32 15.81 22.93
CA GLN A 133 9.03 16.37 24.26
C GLN A 133 9.49 15.48 25.42
N LYS A 134 10.05 14.29 25.14
CA LYS A 134 10.65 13.39 26.13
C LYS A 134 12.16 13.51 26.12
#